data_AF-A0A1E4EY21-F1
#
_entry.id   AF-A0A1E4EY21-F1
#
_cell.length_a   1.000
_cell.length_b   1.000
_cell.length_c   1.000
_cell.angle_alpha   90.00
_cell.angle_beta   90.00
_cell.angle_gamma   90.00
#
_symmetry.space_group_name_H-M   'P 1'
#
loop_
_entity.id
_entity.type
_entity.pdbx_description
1 polymer ?
#
loop_
_entity_poly.entity_id
_entity_poly.type
_entity_poly.pdbx_seq_one_letter_code
_entity_poly.pdbx_strand_id
1 'polypeptide(L)'
;MRNKLIVLLIFVAGLGIGFAASDAYQVSVNGHPSKIQVEKDKETLLVPITLPAGGENDQFTVTLHRDDTAKKVDVKIESPKLKLRGATDCYYCTGNGMCANDYPPGSGRNYSNLTDGGCNGTGRCYHCSGTGKL
;
A
#
# COMPACT_ATOMS: atom_id res chain seq x y z
N MET A 1 -15.30 26.07 -50.36
CA MET A 1 -15.76 25.40 -49.13
C MET A 1 -14.67 24.47 -48.54
N ARG A 2 -13.42 24.93 -48.44
CA ARG A 2 -12.28 24.10 -47.98
C ARG A 2 -11.52 24.66 -46.77
N ASN A 3 -11.84 25.89 -46.37
CA ASN A 3 -11.20 26.58 -45.24
C ASN A 3 -11.95 26.49 -43.91
N LYS A 4 -13.18 25.95 -43.88
CA LYS A 4 -13.94 25.78 -42.61
C LYS A 4 -13.68 24.44 -41.91
N LEU A 5 -13.04 23.48 -42.59
CA LEU A 5 -12.79 22.14 -42.03
C LEU A 5 -11.55 22.09 -41.12
N ILE A 6 -10.63 23.04 -41.26
CA ILE A 6 -9.35 23.03 -40.52
C ILE A 6 -9.51 23.59 -39.11
N VAL A 7 -10.51 24.45 -38.87
CA VAL A 7 -10.72 25.07 -37.54
C VAL A 7 -11.39 24.10 -36.55
N LEU A 8 -12.14 23.11 -37.03
CA LEU A 8 -12.85 22.15 -36.17
C LEU A 8 -11.92 21.09 -35.55
N LEU A 9 -10.81 20.75 -36.23
CA LEU A 9 -9.86 19.73 -35.78
C LEU A 9 -8.99 20.19 -34.60
N ILE A 10 -8.79 21.50 -34.45
CA ILE A 10 -8.02 22.06 -33.33
C ILE A 10 -8.85 22.06 -32.03
N PHE A 11 -10.18 22.17 -32.13
CA PHE A 11 -11.05 22.16 -30.95
C PHE A 11 -11.22 20.77 -30.31
N VAL A 12 -11.10 19.69 -31.09
CA VAL A 12 -11.19 18.31 -30.56
C VAL A 12 -9.87 17.83 -29.97
N ALA A 13 -8.73 18.34 -30.44
CA ALA A 13 -7.42 18.03 -29.86
C ALA A 13 -7.15 18.75 -28.53
N GLY A 14 -7.86 19.84 -28.23
CA GLY A 14 -7.67 20.63 -27.00
C GLY A 14 -8.33 20.07 -25.74
N LEU A 15 -9.25 19.11 -25.86
CA LEU A 15 -9.99 18.52 -24.73
C LEU A 15 -9.34 17.26 -24.13
N GLY A 16 -8.17 16.85 -24.64
CA GLY A 16 -7.43 15.68 -24.16
C GLY A 16 -6.34 15.98 -23.13
N ILE A 17 -6.15 17.24 -22.72
CA ILE A 17 -5.06 17.61 -21.81
C ILE A 17 -5.51 17.35 -20.37
N GLY A 18 -5.11 16.18 -19.88
CA GLY A 18 -4.64 16.02 -18.51
C GLY A 18 -5.72 16.02 -17.44
N PHE A 19 -6.34 14.86 -17.23
CA PHE A 19 -6.49 14.43 -15.85
C PHE A 19 -5.07 14.26 -15.31
N ALA A 20 -4.52 15.31 -14.71
CA ALA A 20 -3.36 15.18 -13.86
C ALA A 20 -3.72 14.12 -12.84
N ALA A 21 -3.07 12.95 -12.92
CA ALA A 21 -3.12 11.97 -11.85
C ALA A 21 -2.76 12.76 -10.59
N SER A 22 -3.71 12.85 -9.65
CA SER A 22 -3.45 13.54 -8.39
C SER A 22 -2.19 12.93 -7.80
N ASP A 23 -1.21 13.77 -7.47
CA ASP A 23 0.05 13.39 -6.83
C ASP A 23 -0.23 12.84 -5.43
N ALA A 24 -0.84 11.66 -5.37
CA ALA A 24 -1.14 10.95 -4.15
C ALA A 24 0.17 10.42 -3.56
N TYR A 25 0.32 10.55 -2.25
CA TYR A 25 1.49 10.01 -1.57
C TYR A 25 1.56 8.50 -1.77
N GLN A 26 2.76 8.02 -2.11
CA GLN A 26 3.05 6.59 -2.12
C GLN A 26 3.35 6.15 -0.69
N VAL A 27 2.71 5.07 -0.25
CA VAL A 27 2.95 4.51 1.08
C VAL A 27 3.82 3.27 0.96
N SER A 28 4.84 3.18 1.80
CA SER A 28 5.54 1.93 2.06
C SER A 28 5.28 1.49 3.51
N VAL A 29 5.12 0.19 3.74
CA VAL A 29 4.97 -0.38 5.08
C VAL A 29 6.04 -1.44 5.27
N ASN A 30 6.88 -1.29 6.29
CA ASN A 30 8.02 -2.15 6.56
C ASN A 30 8.94 -2.35 5.34
N GLY A 31 9.14 -1.29 4.54
CA GLY A 31 9.97 -1.31 3.33
C GLY A 31 9.30 -1.91 2.10
N HIS A 32 8.02 -2.29 2.16
CA HIS A 32 7.26 -2.82 1.03
C HIS A 32 6.24 -1.80 0.51
N PRO A 33 6.13 -1.59 -0.82
CA PRO A 33 5.10 -0.72 -1.40
C PRO A 33 3.70 -1.19 -1.00
N SER A 34 2.85 -0.26 -0.59
CA SER A 34 1.49 -0.50 -0.17
C SER A 34 0.48 0.03 -1.19
N LYS A 35 -0.72 -0.57 -1.22
CA LYS A 35 -1.90 -0.05 -1.92
C LYS A 35 -2.74 0.89 -1.07
N ILE A 36 -2.31 1.24 0.16
CA ILE A 36 -2.97 2.25 0.99
C ILE A 36 -3.04 3.56 0.22
N GLN A 37 -4.24 4.12 0.18
CA GLN A 37 -4.46 5.48 -0.30
C GLN A 37 -4.37 6.43 0.88
N VAL A 38 -3.55 7.47 0.74
CA VAL A 38 -3.45 8.52 1.75
C VAL A 38 -4.67 9.42 1.61
N GLU A 39 -5.43 9.54 2.69
CA GLU A 39 -6.55 10.45 2.77
C GLU A 39 -6.05 11.82 3.21
N LYS A 40 -6.69 12.88 2.69
CA LYS A 40 -6.39 14.25 3.09
C LYS A 40 -7.61 14.81 3.81
N ASP A 41 -7.45 15.08 5.10
CA ASP A 41 -8.43 15.83 5.89
C ASP A 41 -7.87 17.21 6.20
N LYS A 42 -8.37 18.23 5.48
CA LYS A 42 -7.88 19.61 5.54
C LYS A 42 -6.38 19.69 5.22
N GLU A 43 -5.56 19.95 6.24
CA GLU A 43 -4.09 20.05 6.17
C GLU A 43 -3.38 18.80 6.68
N THR A 44 -4.14 17.82 7.17
CA THR A 44 -3.62 16.58 7.73
C THR A 44 -3.65 15.47 6.69
N LEU A 45 -2.55 14.72 6.60
CA LEU A 45 -2.51 13.47 5.85
C LEU A 45 -2.84 12.32 6.81
N LEU A 46 -3.80 11.50 6.41
CA LEU A 46 -4.23 10.32 7.14
C LEU A 46 -3.76 9.08 6.39
N VAL A 47 -3.02 8.22 7.08
CA VAL A 47 -2.54 6.95 6.55
C VAL A 47 -3.20 5.84 7.35
N PRO A 48 -4.24 5.17 6.83
CA PRO A 48 -4.93 4.11 7.56
C PRO A 48 -4.02 2.88 7.64
N ILE A 49 -3.52 2.59 8.84
CA ILE A 49 -2.68 1.44 9.13
C ILE A 49 -3.46 0.47 10.03
N THR A 50 -3.51 -0.79 9.63
CA THR A 50 -3.98 -1.90 10.45
C THR A 50 -2.82 -2.47 11.24
N LEU A 51 -2.96 -2.48 12.56
CA LEU A 51 -2.07 -3.27 13.42
C LEU A 51 -2.64 -4.69 13.49
N PRO A 52 -1.80 -5.73 13.38
CA PRO A 52 -2.27 -7.10 13.56
C PRO A 52 -2.86 -7.23 14.98
N ALA A 53 -3.93 -8.01 15.10
CA ALA A 53 -4.50 -8.32 16.40
C ALA A 53 -3.45 -9.09 17.21
N GLY A 54 -2.87 -8.40 18.17
CA GLY A 54 -1.96 -8.99 19.14
C GLY A 54 -2.70 -9.58 20.32
N GLY A 55 -2.05 -10.47 21.06
CA GLY A 55 -2.58 -10.92 22.36
C GLY A 55 -2.72 -9.74 23.33
N GLU A 56 -3.34 -9.96 24.50
CA GLU A 56 -3.63 -8.91 25.51
C GLU A 56 -2.42 -8.04 25.94
N ASN A 57 -1.18 -8.39 25.57
CA ASN A 57 0.04 -7.68 25.96
C ASN A 57 0.95 -7.26 24.78
N ASP A 58 0.47 -7.33 23.54
CA ASP A 58 1.31 -6.97 22.40
C ASP A 58 1.49 -5.45 22.28
N GLN A 59 2.75 -5.01 22.33
CA GLN A 59 3.14 -3.61 22.11
C GLN A 59 3.66 -3.44 20.69
N PHE A 60 3.16 -2.43 19.99
CA PHE A 60 3.64 -2.05 18.66
C PHE A 60 4.27 -0.67 18.72
N THR A 61 5.45 -0.53 18.11
CA THR A 61 6.04 0.77 17.81
C THR A 61 5.78 1.09 16.35
N VAL A 62 5.07 2.18 16.09
CA VAL A 62 4.79 2.67 14.74
C VAL A 62 5.59 3.95 14.52
N THR A 63 6.51 3.92 13.56
CA THR A 63 7.29 5.09 13.14
C THR A 63 6.84 5.50 11.75
N LEU A 64 6.60 6.80 11.54
CA LEU A 64 6.26 7.36 10.25
C LEU A 64 7.35 8.34 9.82
N HIS A 65 7.80 8.19 8.58
CA HIS A 65 8.69 9.15 7.92
C HIS A 65 8.01 9.66 6.65
N ARG A 66 7.85 10.98 6.55
CA ARG A 66 7.21 11.65 5.43
C ARG A 66 8.26 12.42 4.63
N ASP A 67 8.30 12.16 3.33
CA ASP A 67 9.07 12.92 2.36
C ASP A 67 8.11 13.67 1.43
N ASP A 68 8.03 14.98 1.63
CA ASP A 68 7.16 15.88 0.86
C ASP A 68 7.62 16.11 -0.57
N THR A 69 8.93 15.99 -0.82
CA THR A 69 9.55 16.18 -2.12
C THR A 69 9.32 14.94 -2.99
N ALA A 70 9.52 13.75 -2.42
CA ALA A 70 9.29 12.49 -3.11
C ALA A 70 7.82 12.04 -3.09
N LYS A 71 6.94 12.73 -2.34
CA LYS A 71 5.55 12.31 -2.08
C LYS A 71 5.48 10.89 -1.55
N LYS A 72 6.27 10.60 -0.52
CA LYS A 72 6.35 9.28 0.11
C LYS A 72 6.05 9.33 1.60
N VAL A 73 5.40 8.27 2.08
CA VAL A 73 5.26 7.99 3.50
C VAL A 73 5.77 6.59 3.76
N ASP A 74 6.84 6.48 4.54
CA ASP A 74 7.36 5.21 5.01
C ASP A 74 6.83 4.95 6.41
N VAL A 75 6.11 3.84 6.57
CA VAL A 75 5.58 3.39 7.84
C VAL A 75 6.38 2.17 8.28
N LYS A 76 6.97 2.23 9.47
CA LYS A 76 7.63 1.12 10.12
C LYS A 76 6.80 0.66 11.30
N ILE A 77 6.39 -0.60 11.30
CA ILE A 77 5.63 -1.24 12.38
C ILE A 77 6.50 -2.34 12.96
N GLU A 78 6.94 -2.13 14.19
CA GLU A 78 7.74 -3.08 14.95
C GLU A 78 6.91 -3.64 16.10
N SER A 79 6.93 -4.97 16.25
CA SER A 79 6.49 -5.63 17.47
C SER A 79 7.69 -6.39 18.06
N PRO A 80 7.75 -6.61 19.38
CA PRO A 80 8.68 -7.55 19.97
C PRO A 80 8.31 -8.96 19.50
N LYS A 81 8.79 -9.34 18.31
CA LYS A 81 8.61 -10.71 17.80
C LYS A 81 9.42 -11.65 18.68
N LEU A 82 8.78 -12.71 19.18
CA LEU A 82 9.49 -13.87 19.71
C LEU A 82 10.43 -14.40 18.61
N LYS A 83 11.74 -14.41 18.88
CA LYS A 83 12.72 -15.06 17.99
C LYS A 83 12.44 -16.56 18.01
N LEU A 84 11.76 -17.05 16.97
CA LEU A 84 11.61 -18.48 16.76
C LEU A 84 12.96 -19.06 16.32
N ARG A 85 13.34 -20.22 16.87
CA ARG A 85 14.59 -20.89 16.50
C ARG A 85 14.34 -21.76 15.26
N GLY A 86 15.02 -21.44 14.16
CA GLY A 86 15.06 -22.26 12.93
C GLY A 86 14.25 -21.69 11.77
N ALA A 87 14.61 -22.07 10.53
CA ALA A 87 13.95 -21.63 9.30
C ALA A 87 12.66 -22.45 9.04
N THR A 88 11.66 -22.30 9.90
CA THR A 88 10.35 -22.94 9.73
C THR A 88 9.53 -22.16 8.73
N ASP A 89 8.75 -22.87 7.90
CA ASP A 89 7.78 -22.21 7.03
C ASP A 89 6.79 -21.38 7.85
N CYS A 90 6.55 -20.16 7.41
CA CYS A 90 5.58 -19.30 8.05
C CYS A 90 4.17 -19.86 7.81
N TYR A 91 3.57 -20.38 8.88
CA TYR A 91 2.25 -21.01 8.81
C TYR A 91 1.14 -20.06 8.35
N TYR A 92 1.29 -18.75 8.59
CA TYR A 92 0.33 -17.73 8.16
C TYR A 92 0.27 -17.53 6.64
N CYS A 93 1.36 -17.83 5.93
CA CYS A 93 1.42 -17.74 4.46
C CYS A 93 1.86 -19.04 3.81
N THR A 94 1.79 -20.15 4.54
CA THR A 94 2.20 -21.48 4.07
C THR A 94 3.56 -21.49 3.36
N GLY A 95 4.52 -20.70 3.85
CA GLY A 95 5.86 -20.62 3.28
C GLY A 95 6.06 -19.72 2.05
N ASN A 96 4.99 -19.17 1.44
CA ASN A 96 5.11 -18.42 0.18
C ASN A 96 5.43 -16.92 0.36
N GLY A 97 5.33 -16.39 1.58
CA GLY A 97 5.58 -14.99 1.91
C GLY A 97 4.52 -14.00 1.42
N MET A 98 3.50 -14.45 0.70
CA MET A 98 2.41 -13.62 0.22
C MET A 98 1.37 -13.42 1.31
N CYS A 99 0.66 -12.30 1.26
CA CYS A 99 -0.49 -12.12 2.13
C CYS A 99 -1.61 -13.08 1.72
N ALA A 100 -2.01 -13.98 2.62
CA ALA A 100 -3.08 -14.94 2.36
C ALA A 100 -4.47 -14.30 2.30
N ASN A 101 -4.64 -13.11 2.90
CA ASN A 101 -5.91 -12.37 2.90
C ASN A 101 -6.16 -11.60 1.59
N ASP A 102 -5.13 -11.45 0.77
CA ASP A 102 -5.27 -10.79 -0.53
C ASP A 102 -6.01 -11.68 -1.53
N TYR A 103 -6.70 -11.04 -2.48
CA TYR A 103 -7.40 -11.69 -3.57
C TYR A 103 -7.07 -11.02 -4.93
N PRO A 104 -6.19 -11.62 -5.76
CA PRO A 104 -5.42 -12.85 -5.50
C PRO A 104 -4.30 -12.63 -4.46
N PRO A 105 -3.75 -13.72 -3.87
CA PRO A 105 -2.66 -13.64 -2.90
C PRO A 105 -1.49 -12.78 -3.38
N GLY A 106 -1.03 -11.86 -2.53
CA GLY A 106 0.08 -10.94 -2.84
C GLY A 106 -0.28 -9.69 -3.64
N SER A 107 -1.56 -9.49 -3.97
CA SER A 107 -2.01 -8.29 -4.71
C SER A 107 -2.03 -7.00 -3.88
N GLY A 108 -2.02 -7.11 -2.55
CA GLY A 108 -2.29 -6.01 -1.62
C GLY A 108 -3.75 -5.54 -1.64
N ARG A 109 -4.66 -6.35 -2.19
CA ARG A 109 -6.08 -6.02 -2.35
C ARG A 109 -6.97 -7.14 -1.83
N ASN A 110 -8.10 -6.79 -1.25
CA ASN A 110 -9.14 -7.72 -0.85
C ASN A 110 -10.05 -8.12 -2.04
N TYR A 111 -11.02 -8.99 -1.78
CA TYR A 111 -11.97 -9.48 -2.80
C TYR A 111 -12.81 -8.39 -3.47
N SER A 112 -13.01 -7.23 -2.81
CA SER A 112 -13.71 -6.07 -3.35
C SER A 112 -12.77 -5.13 -4.12
N ASN A 113 -11.54 -5.56 -4.41
CA ASN A 113 -10.49 -4.78 -5.06
C ASN A 113 -10.10 -3.52 -4.27
N LEU A 114 -10.41 -3.45 -2.98
CA LEU A 114 -9.96 -2.41 -2.06
C LEU A 114 -8.65 -2.83 -1.40
N THR A 115 -7.92 -1.90 -0.81
CA THR A 115 -6.70 -2.19 -0.06
C THR A 115 -6.97 -3.23 1.04
N ASP A 116 -6.19 -4.31 1.08
CA ASP A 116 -6.31 -5.29 2.14
C ASP A 116 -5.78 -4.74 3.48
N GLY A 117 -6.56 -4.88 4.55
CA GLY A 117 -6.15 -4.49 5.89
C GLY A 117 -5.23 -5.53 6.56
N GLY A 118 -5.38 -6.81 6.23
CA GLY A 118 -4.63 -7.91 6.89
C GLY A 118 -3.12 -7.77 6.74
N CYS A 119 -2.66 -7.23 5.61
CA CYS A 119 -1.24 -6.99 5.33
C CYS A 119 -0.94 -5.54 4.93
N ASN A 120 -1.79 -4.60 5.34
CA ASN A 120 -1.65 -3.17 5.03
C ASN A 120 -1.43 -2.89 3.54
N GLY A 121 -2.11 -3.63 2.67
CA GLY A 121 -2.02 -3.51 1.22
C GLY A 121 -0.64 -3.76 0.61
N THR A 122 0.29 -4.40 1.33
CA THR A 122 1.66 -4.62 0.86
C THR A 122 1.82 -5.81 -0.08
N GLY A 123 0.87 -6.74 -0.08
CA GLY A 123 1.06 -8.03 -0.73
C GLY A 123 1.93 -9.01 0.06
N ARG A 124 2.48 -8.61 1.20
CA ARG A 124 3.48 -9.39 1.95
C ARG A 124 2.92 -9.83 3.27
N CYS A 125 3.13 -11.11 3.60
CA CYS A 125 2.71 -11.64 4.89
C CYS A 125 3.42 -10.86 6.02
N TYR A 126 2.62 -10.26 6.88
CA TYR A 126 3.10 -9.43 8.00
C TYR A 126 3.98 -10.23 8.98
N HIS A 127 3.61 -11.49 9.23
CA HIS A 127 4.26 -12.32 10.25
C HIS A 127 5.70 -12.67 9.89
N CYS A 128 5.95 -13.05 8.64
CA CYS A 128 7.30 -13.34 8.12
C CYS A 128 7.94 -12.19 7.35
N SER A 129 7.31 -11.01 7.32
CA SER A 129 7.77 -9.85 6.52
C SER A 129 8.05 -10.23 5.06
N GLY A 130 7.17 -11.01 4.45
CA GLY A 130 7.30 -11.39 3.04
C GLY A 130 8.31 -12.51 2.71
N THR A 131 9.05 -13.01 3.69
CA THR A 131 10.12 -14.01 3.45
C THR A 131 9.61 -15.44 3.28
N GLY A 132 8.40 -15.74 3.76
CA GLY A 132 7.88 -17.10 3.87
C GLY A 132 8.45 -17.90 5.06
N LYS A 133 9.36 -17.33 5.85
CA LYS A 133 10.03 -18.00 6.98
C LYS A 133 9.84 -17.23 8.29
N LEU A 134 9.77 -17.94 9.42
CA LEU A 134 9.66 -17.35 10.77
C LEU A 134 11.01 -17.15 11.45
#